data_AF-A0A0F5VJD2-F1
#
_entry.id   AF-A0A0F5VJD2-F1
#
_cell.length_a   1.000
_cell.length_b   1.000
_cell.length_c   1.000
_cell.angle_alpha   90.00
_cell.angle_beta   90.00
_cell.angle_gamma   90.00
#
_symmetry.space_group_name_H-M   'P 1'
#
loop_
_entity.id
_entity.type
_entity.pdbx_description
1 polymer ?
#
loop_
_entity_poly.entity_id
_entity_poly.type
_entity_poly.pdbx_seq_one_letter_code
_entity_poly.pdbx_strand_id
1 'polypeptide(L)'
;FAAYAADLGRRFGDRVARWITSTDLAGPTLADHVAGMYTPGRGIGRAGLPTVHHILLANGLATQALRAAGVSGRIGTTVTLVGGYPATDDPFDRVALERLQSWTNGLFLDPLLLYIL
;
A
#
# COMPACT_ATOMS: atom_id res chain seq x y z
N PHE A 1 11.38 -9.55 -0.44
CA PHE A 1 11.14 -8.34 -1.26
C PHE A 1 12.32 -7.37 -1.23
N ALA A 2 12.86 -6.99 -0.07
CA ALA A 2 14.00 -6.06 0.04
C ALA A 2 15.25 -6.45 -0.77
N ALA A 3 15.67 -7.72 -0.72
CA ALA A 3 16.80 -8.22 -1.51
C ALA A 3 16.58 -8.04 -3.03
N TYR A 4 15.37 -8.33 -3.51
CA TYR A 4 15.00 -8.09 -4.90
C TYR A 4 15.09 -6.61 -5.28
N ALA A 5 14.62 -5.70 -4.41
CA ALA A 5 14.76 -4.26 -4.63
C ALA A 5 16.23 -3.82 -4.66
N ALA A 6 17.09 -4.38 -3.79
CA ALA A 6 18.53 -4.09 -3.79
C ALA A 6 19.19 -4.51 -5.12
N ASP A 7 18.86 -5.71 -5.63
CA ASP A 7 19.40 -6.21 -6.90
C ASP A 7 18.98 -5.32 -8.08
N LEU A 8 17.71 -4.89 -8.11
CA LEU A 8 17.25 -3.94 -9.11
C LEU A 8 17.97 -2.60 -9.00
N GLY A 9 18.14 -2.08 -7.78
CA GLY A 9 18.86 -0.84 -7.51
C GLY A 9 20.30 -0.90 -8.01
N ARG A 10 21.03 -2.00 -7.74
CA ARG A 10 22.39 -2.23 -8.25
C ARG A 10 22.47 -2.25 -9.77
N ARG A 11 21.45 -2.80 -10.43
CA ARG A 11 21.48 -3.04 -11.88
C ARG A 11 20.97 -1.85 -12.70
N PHE A 12 20.04 -1.08 -12.17
CA PHE A 12 19.32 -0.04 -12.92
C PHE A 12 19.29 1.32 -12.22
N GLY A 13 19.91 1.44 -11.04
CA GLY A 13 19.93 2.66 -10.22
C GLY A 13 20.52 3.89 -10.90
N ASP A 14 21.32 3.71 -11.95
CA ASP A 14 21.95 4.75 -12.75
C ASP A 14 21.01 5.41 -13.77
N ARG A 15 19.91 4.74 -14.16
CA ARG A 15 19.07 5.14 -15.30
C ARG A 15 17.57 5.21 -15.00
N VAL A 16 17.10 4.59 -13.93
CA VAL A 16 15.69 4.65 -13.54
C VAL A 16 15.44 5.90 -12.71
N ALA A 17 14.74 6.87 -13.30
CA ALA A 17 14.44 8.15 -12.67
C ALA A 17 13.32 8.08 -11.61
N ARG A 18 12.42 7.10 -11.70
CA ARG A 18 11.25 6.94 -10.82
C ARG A 18 11.07 5.48 -10.43
N TRP A 19 11.15 5.21 -9.13
CA TRP A 19 10.97 3.90 -8.53
C TRP A 19 9.63 3.87 -7.81
N ILE A 20 8.79 2.93 -8.20
CA ILE A 20 7.52 2.62 -7.53
C ILE A 20 7.69 1.26 -6.88
N THR A 21 7.72 1.23 -5.54
CA THR A 21 7.93 0.00 -4.74
C THR A 21 6.75 -0.95 -4.83
N SER A 22 5.52 -0.43 -4.83
CA SER A 22 4.31 -1.18 -5.14
C SER A 22 3.40 -0.31 -6.01
N THR A 23 2.83 -0.90 -7.05
CA THR A 23 1.87 -0.23 -7.95
C THR A 23 0.48 -0.11 -7.32
N ASP A 24 0.18 -0.91 -6.30
CA ASP A 24 -1.02 -0.78 -5.49
C ASP A 24 -0.80 -1.51 -4.15
N LEU A 25 -1.18 -0.87 -3.05
CA LEU A 25 -1.12 -1.49 -1.72
C LEU A 25 -2.43 -2.22 -1.37
N ALA A 26 -3.57 -1.77 -1.89
CA ALA A 26 -4.88 -2.26 -1.50
C ALA A 26 -5.28 -3.54 -2.27
N GLY A 27 -4.98 -3.62 -3.57
CA GLY A 27 -5.28 -4.74 -4.44
C GLY A 27 -4.80 -6.10 -3.90
N PRO A 28 -3.48 -6.30 -3.70
CA PRO A 28 -2.96 -7.58 -3.22
C PRO A 28 -3.31 -7.87 -1.75
N THR A 29 -3.87 -6.92 -1.00
CA THR A 29 -4.18 -7.08 0.42
C THR A 29 -5.69 -7.13 0.64
N LEU A 30 -6.36 -5.98 0.71
CA LEU A 30 -7.79 -5.90 0.94
C LEU A 30 -8.60 -6.54 -0.20
N ALA A 31 -8.26 -6.28 -1.46
CA ALA A 31 -9.06 -6.79 -2.57
C ALA A 31 -8.86 -8.30 -2.80
N ASP A 32 -7.64 -8.83 -2.70
CA ASP A 32 -7.36 -10.27 -2.83
C ASP A 32 -7.57 -11.04 -1.50
N HIS A 33 -6.76 -10.75 -0.47
CA HIS A 33 -6.74 -11.56 0.75
C HIS A 33 -7.96 -11.35 1.64
N VAL A 34 -8.52 -10.14 1.72
CA VAL A 34 -9.71 -9.91 2.56
C VAL A 34 -10.99 -10.17 1.79
N ALA A 35 -11.17 -9.53 0.63
CA ALA A 35 -12.43 -9.53 -0.12
C ALA A 35 -12.53 -10.61 -1.22
N GLY A 36 -11.42 -11.17 -1.68
CA GLY A 36 -11.41 -12.17 -2.77
C GLY A 36 -11.81 -11.64 -4.15
N MET A 37 -11.84 -10.33 -4.33
CA MET A 37 -12.24 -9.65 -5.57
C MET A 37 -11.13 -9.60 -6.62
N TYR A 38 -9.86 -9.76 -6.22
CA TYR A 38 -8.70 -9.71 -7.10
C TYR A 38 -7.99 -11.06 -7.13
N THR A 39 -7.43 -11.43 -8.29
CA THR A 39 -6.70 -12.69 -8.46
C THR A 39 -5.50 -12.78 -7.49
N PRO A 40 -5.27 -13.94 -6.85
CA PRO A 40 -5.94 -15.23 -7.01
C PRO A 40 -7.30 -15.40 -6.29
N GLY A 41 -7.80 -14.42 -5.56
CA GLY A 41 -9.17 -14.41 -5.03
C GLY A 41 -9.28 -15.11 -3.67
N ARG A 42 -8.30 -14.90 -2.78
CA ARG A 42 -8.20 -15.66 -1.52
C ARG A 42 -9.39 -15.48 -0.59
N GLY A 43 -9.87 -14.26 -0.39
CA GLY A 43 -11.12 -13.99 0.33
C GLY A 43 -11.20 -14.56 1.75
N ILE A 44 -10.09 -14.60 2.49
CA ILE A 44 -10.02 -15.17 3.85
C ILE A 44 -10.51 -14.20 4.94
N GLY A 45 -11.17 -13.11 4.55
CA GLY A 45 -11.74 -12.12 5.46
C GLY A 45 -10.69 -11.48 6.36
N ARG A 46 -11.01 -11.33 7.65
CA ARG A 46 -10.14 -10.65 8.62
C ARG A 46 -8.79 -11.37 8.82
N ALA A 47 -8.70 -12.66 8.52
CA ALA A 47 -7.43 -13.39 8.54
C ALA A 47 -6.43 -12.87 7.48
N GLY A 48 -6.91 -12.12 6.48
CA GLY A 48 -6.08 -11.45 5.48
C GLY A 48 -5.47 -10.11 5.93
N LEU A 49 -5.93 -9.52 7.04
CA LEU A 49 -5.44 -8.21 7.51
C LEU A 49 -3.92 -8.13 7.75
N PRO A 50 -3.21 -9.18 8.22
CA PRO A 50 -1.75 -9.15 8.34
C PRO A 50 -1.03 -8.83 7.02
N THR A 51 -1.65 -9.08 5.86
CA THR A 51 -1.06 -8.74 4.56
C THR A 51 -0.91 -7.23 4.34
N VAL A 52 -1.77 -6.42 4.94
CA VAL A 52 -1.66 -4.94 4.94
C VAL A 52 -0.36 -4.51 5.62
N HIS A 53 -0.04 -5.10 6.78
CA HIS A 53 1.22 -4.84 7.45
C HIS A 53 2.42 -5.29 6.60
N HIS A 54 2.37 -6.51 6.06
CA HIS A 54 3.47 -7.04 5.26
C HIS A 54 3.76 -6.20 4.01
N ILE A 55 2.74 -5.68 3.33
CA ILE A 55 2.98 -4.86 2.13
C ILE A 55 3.55 -3.48 2.48
N LEU A 56 3.11 -2.87 3.58
CA LEU A 56 3.68 -1.62 4.09
C LEU A 56 5.13 -1.80 4.54
N LEU A 57 5.42 -2.88 5.27
CA LEU A 57 6.78 -3.24 5.67
C LEU A 57 7.66 -3.50 4.44
N ALA A 58 7.15 -4.23 3.44
CA ALA A 58 7.85 -4.48 2.19
C ALA A 58 8.17 -3.17 1.45
N ASN A 59 7.23 -2.22 1.40
CA ASN A 59 7.44 -0.89 0.83
C ASN A 59 8.59 -0.13 1.55
N GLY A 60 8.58 -0.11 2.89
CA GLY A 60 9.63 0.53 3.68
C GLY A 60 11.00 -0.11 3.46
N LEU A 61 11.07 -1.45 3.53
CA LEU A 61 12.32 -2.19 3.33
C LEU A 61 12.86 -2.06 1.91
N ALA A 62 11.99 -2.03 0.88
CA ALA A 62 12.42 -1.78 -0.49
C ALA A 62 12.95 -0.36 -0.68
N THR A 63 12.32 0.63 -0.04
CA THR A 63 12.82 2.01 -0.05
C THR A 63 14.22 2.11 0.57
N GLN A 64 14.44 1.46 1.72
CA GLN A 64 15.76 1.41 2.36
C GLN A 64 16.80 0.71 1.49
N ALA A 65 16.44 -0.44 0.89
CA ALA A 65 17.33 -1.20 0.02
C ALA A 65 17.73 -0.41 -1.25
N LEU A 66 16.79 0.27 -1.90
CA LEU A 66 17.07 1.11 -3.06
C LEU A 66 17.98 2.29 -2.70
N ARG A 67 17.73 2.96 -1.55
CA ARG A 67 18.62 4.02 -1.05
C ARG A 67 20.02 3.50 -0.78
N ALA A 68 20.15 2.35 -0.12
CA ALA A 68 21.44 1.72 0.18
C ALA A 68 22.20 1.31 -1.09
N ALA A 69 21.48 0.96 -2.16
CA ALA A 69 22.07 0.67 -3.47
C ALA A 69 22.50 1.92 -4.26
N GLY A 70 22.30 3.12 -3.72
CA GLY A 70 22.74 4.38 -4.34
C GLY A 70 21.92 4.79 -5.56
N VAL A 71 20.64 4.40 -5.65
CA VAL A 71 19.80 4.84 -6.79
C VAL A 71 19.67 6.36 -6.81
N SER A 72 19.78 6.96 -8.00
CA SER A 72 19.68 8.42 -8.18
C SER A 72 18.23 8.90 -8.38
N GLY A 73 17.34 7.98 -8.75
CA GLY A 73 15.92 8.26 -9.00
C GLY A 73 15.10 8.51 -7.73
N ARG A 74 13.93 9.13 -7.90
CA ARG A 74 12.96 9.31 -6.81
C ARG A 74 12.30 7.97 -6.47
N ILE A 75 12.10 7.70 -5.18
CA ILE A 75 11.46 6.48 -4.68
C ILE A 75 10.12 6.85 -4.06
N GLY A 76 9.08 6.10 -4.41
CA GLY A 76 7.75 6.22 -3.82
C GLY A 76 6.94 4.95 -3.98
N THR A 77 5.68 5.03 -3.58
CA THR A 77 4.67 3.98 -3.73
C THR A 77 3.38 4.60 -4.26
N THR A 78 2.42 3.78 -4.65
CA THR A 78 1.09 4.22 -5.05
C THR A 78 0.02 3.61 -4.15
N VAL A 79 -0.99 4.42 -3.83
CA VAL A 79 -2.13 4.03 -3.00
C VAL A 79 -3.39 4.35 -3.79
N THR A 80 -4.27 3.36 -3.95
CA THR A 80 -5.60 3.56 -4.52
C THR A 80 -6.49 4.21 -3.46
N LEU A 81 -6.91 5.46 -3.71
CA LEU A 81 -7.77 6.20 -2.78
C LEU A 81 -9.24 6.13 -3.20
N VAL A 82 -10.10 5.93 -2.23
CA VAL A 82 -11.56 5.88 -2.43
C VAL A 82 -12.18 7.10 -1.75
N GLY A 83 -12.85 7.93 -2.54
CA GLY A 83 -13.71 9.01 -2.09
C GLY A 83 -15.17 8.56 -1.99
N GLY A 84 -15.96 9.26 -1.17
CA GLY A 84 -17.38 8.95 -1.01
C GLY A 84 -18.12 10.05 -0.25
N TYR A 85 -19.44 9.96 -0.28
CA TYR A 85 -20.37 10.82 0.45
C TYR A 85 -21.36 9.94 1.22
N PRO A 86 -21.90 10.40 2.37
CA PRO A 86 -23.00 9.69 3.04
C PRO A 86 -24.19 9.56 2.09
N ALA A 87 -24.92 8.44 2.12
CA ALA A 87 -26.06 8.23 1.24
C ALA A 87 -27.25 9.14 1.61
N THR A 88 -27.41 9.41 2.90
CA THR A 88 -28.42 10.31 3.47
C THR A 88 -27.85 11.14 4.62
N ASP A 89 -28.69 11.97 5.24
CA ASP A 89 -28.36 12.71 6.48
C ASP A 89 -28.45 11.85 7.75
N ASP A 90 -28.79 10.57 7.65
CA ASP A 90 -28.74 9.65 8.79
C ASP A 90 -27.31 9.61 9.37
N PRO A 91 -27.11 9.83 10.69
CA PRO A 91 -25.82 9.69 11.34
C PRO A 91 -25.11 8.35 11.07
N PHE A 92 -25.86 7.26 10.85
CA PHE A 92 -25.29 5.95 10.53
C PHE A 92 -24.61 5.90 9.16
N ASP A 93 -25.08 6.67 8.17
CA ASP A 93 -24.43 6.76 6.86
C ASP A 93 -23.09 7.49 6.93
N ARG A 94 -22.95 8.47 7.84
CA ARG A 94 -21.66 9.13 8.11
C ARG A 94 -20.67 8.15 8.73
N VAL A 95 -21.10 7.35 9.70
CA VAL A 95 -20.27 6.30 10.31
C VAL A 95 -19.88 5.24 9.27
N ALA A 96 -20.77 4.90 8.34
CA ALA A 96 -20.47 3.98 7.24
C ALA A 96 -19.39 4.55 6.31
N LEU A 97 -19.47 5.83 5.95
CA LEU A 97 -18.44 6.52 5.18
C LEU A 97 -17.09 6.56 5.90
N GLU A 98 -17.08 6.89 7.20
CA GLU A 98 -15.85 6.91 8.01
C GLU A 98 -15.17 5.54 8.06
N ARG A 99 -15.96 4.47 8.19
CA ARG A 99 -15.45 3.10 8.13
C ARG A 99 -14.87 2.77 6.76
N LEU A 100 -15.56 3.13 5.68
CA LEU A 100 -15.04 2.94 4.33
C LEU A 100 -13.68 3.65 4.17
N GLN A 101 -13.60 4.93 4.52
CA GLN A 101 -12.38 5.73 4.40
C GLN A 101 -11.24 5.20 5.26
N SER A 102 -11.54 4.72 6.47
CA SER A 102 -10.55 4.10 7.36
C SER A 102 -9.95 2.85 6.72
N TRP A 103 -10.79 2.00 6.11
CA TRP A 103 -10.34 0.76 5.47
C TRP A 103 -9.59 1.01 4.16
N THR A 104 -10.12 1.87 3.28
CA THR A 104 -9.56 2.06 1.94
C THR A 104 -8.39 3.02 1.92
N ASN A 105 -8.37 4.01 2.81
CA ASN A 105 -7.37 5.09 2.79
C ASN A 105 -6.53 5.06 4.06
N GLY A 106 -7.15 5.11 5.24
CA GLY A 106 -6.46 5.25 6.54
C GLY A 106 -5.47 4.14 6.84
N LEU A 107 -5.84 2.88 6.57
CA LEU A 107 -4.96 1.71 6.74
C LEU A 107 -3.62 1.82 5.98
N PHE A 108 -3.53 2.64 4.95
CA PHE A 108 -2.33 2.83 4.14
C PHE A 108 -1.71 4.22 4.31
N LEU A 109 -2.50 5.28 4.29
CA LEU A 109 -2.00 6.66 4.37
C LEU A 109 -1.43 7.00 5.74
N ASP A 110 -2.07 6.55 6.84
CA ASP A 110 -1.62 6.91 8.18
C ASP A 110 -0.21 6.36 8.45
N PRO A 111 0.10 5.07 8.18
CA PRO A 111 1.46 4.55 8.31
C PRO A 111 2.48 5.22 7.38
N LEU A 112 2.06 5.71 6.21
CA LEU A 112 2.96 6.34 5.24
C LEU A 112 3.28 7.79 5.56
N LEU A 113 2.35 8.54 6.13
CA LEU A 113 2.44 10.00 6.26
C LEU A 113 2.53 10.50 7.69
N LEU A 114 1.92 9.80 8.65
CA LEU A 114 1.85 10.27 10.05
C LEU A 114 2.97 9.68 10.93
N TYR A 115 3.61 8.60 10.49
CA TYR A 115 4.66 7.90 11.22
C TYR A 115 6.00 7.95 10.47
N ILE A 116 6.47 9.16 10.16
CA ILE A 116 7.85 9.39 9.73
C ILE A 116 8.75 9.15 10.96
N LEU A 117 9.45 8.02 10.98
CA LEU A 117 10.69 7.82 11.74
C LEU A 117 11.86 8.51 11.02
#